data_AF-A0A7X3MJG7-F1
#
_entry.id   AF-A0A7X3MJG7-F1
#
_cell.length_a   1.000
_cell.length_b   1.000
_cell.length_c   1.000
_cell.angle_alpha   90.00
_cell.angle_beta   90.00
_cell.angle_gamma   90.00
#
_symmetry.space_group_name_H-M   'P 1'
#
loop_
_entity.id
_entity.type
_entity.pdbx_description
1 polymer ?
#
loop_
_entity_poly.entity_id
_entity_poly.type
_entity_poly.pdbx_seq_one_letter_code
_entity_poly.pdbx_strand_id
1 'polypeptide(L)' 'MTKKVGRPYSENPKEIRLTVRLDKKHNDILERYSNENGITKNESVRRGIEKLEDKETE' A
#
# COMPACT_ATOMS: atom_id res chain seq x y z
N MET A 1 3.68 -28.76 -28.37
CA MET A 1 2.64 -27.78 -27.98
C MET A 1 3.16 -26.97 -26.80
N THR A 2 3.81 -25.84 -27.06
CA THR A 2 4.25 -24.92 -26.00
C THR A 2 3.04 -24.14 -25.50
N LYS A 3 2.44 -24.59 -24.40
CA LYS A 3 1.42 -23.82 -23.67
C LYS A 3 2.07 -22.49 -23.30
N LYS A 4 1.62 -21.39 -23.92
CA LYS A 4 1.96 -20.03 -23.48
C LYS A 4 1.43 -19.92 -22.05
N VAL A 5 2.29 -20.11 -21.06
CA VAL A 5 1.94 -19.87 -19.66
C VAL A 5 1.69 -18.37 -19.60
N GLY A 6 0.42 -17.97 -19.51
CA GLY A 6 0.06 -16.57 -19.28
C GLY A 6 0.58 -16.09 -17.92
N ARG A 7 0.17 -14.90 -17.50
CA ARG A 7 0.43 -14.45 -16.13
C ARG A 7 -0.12 -15.53 -15.17
N PRO A 8 0.70 -16.11 -14.28
CA PRO A 8 0.24 -17.14 -13.35
C PRO A 8 -0.94 -16.59 -12.55
N TYR A 9 -2.01 -17.37 -12.47
CA TYR A 9 -3.17 -17.03 -11.66
C TYR A 9 -2.70 -16.88 -10.21
N SER A 10 -2.72 -15.65 -9.71
CA SER A 10 -2.52 -15.37 -8.28
C SER A 10 -3.91 -15.17 -7.69
N GLU A 11 -4.20 -15.86 -6.59
CA GLU A 11 -5.51 -15.78 -5.91
C GLU A 11 -5.77 -14.39 -5.29
N ASN A 12 -4.72 -13.61 -5.04
CA ASN A 12 -4.86 -12.23 -4.58
C ASN A 12 -3.97 -11.29 -5.40
N PRO A 13 -4.35 -11.00 -6.66
CA PRO A 13 -3.62 -10.04 -7.45
C PRO A 13 -3.80 -8.65 -6.81
N LYS A 14 -2.70 -7.90 -6.66
CA LYS A 14 -2.75 -6.49 -6.22
C LYS A 14 -3.28 -5.63 -7.38
N GLU A 15 -4.55 -5.78 -7.69
CA GLU A 15 -5.19 -5.15 -8.86
C GLU A 15 -5.57 -3.70 -8.61
N ILE A 16 -5.80 -3.33 -7.35
CA ILE A 16 -6.23 -1.99 -6.96
C ILE A 16 -5.02 -1.04 -7.00
N ARG A 17 -5.00 -0.16 -8.00
CA ARG A 17 -4.09 0.99 -8.05
C ARG A 17 -4.69 2.14 -7.27
N LEU A 18 -4.09 2.46 -6.12
CA LEU A 18 -4.46 3.63 -5.34
C LEU A 18 -3.68 4.86 -5.84
N THR A 19 -4.37 5.85 -6.40
CA THR A 19 -3.79 7.15 -6.78
C THR A 19 -4.47 8.23 -5.95
N VAL A 20 -3.77 8.76 -4.95
CA VAL A 20 -4.31 9.77 -4.03
C VAL A 20 -3.44 11.02 -4.08
N ARG A 21 -4.08 12.19 -4.18
CA ARG A 21 -3.39 13.47 -4.02
C ARG A 21 -3.29 13.77 -2.53
N LEU A 22 -2.07 13.90 -2.03
CA LEU A 22 -1.78 14.22 -0.65
C LEU A 22 -1.33 15.67 -0.55
N ASP A 23 -1.81 16.35 0.50
CA ASP A 23 -1.29 17.64 0.90
C ASP A 23 0.15 17.52 1.42
N LYS A 24 0.88 18.64 1.41
CA LYS A 24 2.30 18.68 1.80
C LYS A 24 2.50 18.13 3.21
N LYS A 25 1.60 18.45 4.13
CA LYS A 25 1.59 17.94 5.52
C LYS A 25 1.44 16.42 5.58
N HIS A 26 0.57 15.84 4.76
CA HIS A 26 0.33 14.40 4.75
C HIS A 26 1.52 13.65 4.14
N ASN A 27 2.11 14.18 3.06
CA ASN A 27 3.33 13.61 2.50
C ASN A 27 4.49 13.65 3.51
N ASP A 28 4.63 14.73 4.28
CA ASP A 28 5.69 14.87 5.29
C ASP A 28 5.56 13.81 6.40
N ILE A 29 4.35 13.61 6.93
CA ILE A 29 4.06 12.54 7.90
C ILE A 29 4.42 11.17 7.31
N LEU A 30 4.03 10.94 6.07
CA LEU A 30 4.23 9.65 5.40
C LEU A 30 5.71 9.39 5.13
N GLU A 31 6.47 10.42 4.75
CA GLU A 31 7.90 10.35 4.48
C GLU A 31 8.69 10.18 5.77
N ARG A 32 8.32 10.89 6.84
CA ARG A 32 8.88 10.71 8.18
C ARG A 32 8.64 9.29 8.69
N TYR A 33 7.40 8.81 8.64
CA TYR A 33 7.06 7.46 9.08
C TYR A 33 7.78 6.38 8.25
N SER A 34 7.89 6.59 6.93
CA SER A 34 8.62 5.69 6.03
C SER A 34 10.10 5.62 6.38
N ASN A 35 10.74 6.77 6.66
CA ASN A 35 12.14 6.84 7.07
C ASN A 35 12.39 6.21 8.44
N GLU A 36 11.54 6.50 9.43
CA GLU A 36 11.66 5.95 10.79
C GLU A 36 11.51 4.41 10.81
N ASN A 37 10.69 3.86 9.93
CA ASN A 37 10.45 2.42 9.85
C ASN A 37 11.29 1.71 8.76
N GLY A 38 12.03 2.46 7.93
CA GLY A 38 12.78 1.90 6.79
C GLY A 38 11.91 1.22 5.73
N ILE A 39 10.66 1.65 5.55
CA ILE A 39 9.70 1.05 4.63
C ILE A 39 9.38 1.98 3.45
N THR A 40 8.82 1.43 2.36
CA THR A 40 8.42 2.23 1.20
C THR A 40 7.15 3.04 1.49
N LYS A 41 6.97 4.16 0.78
CA LYS A 41 5.74 4.98 0.87
C LYS A 41 4.47 4.15 0.70
N ASN A 42 4.47 3.18 -0.21
CA ASN A 42 3.33 2.28 -0.40
C ASN A 42 3.02 1.42 0.83
N GLU A 43 4.05 0.92 1.53
CA GLU A 43 3.85 0.13 2.74
C GLU A 43 3.38 1.00 3.91
N SER A 44 3.89 2.23 4.01
CA SER A 44 3.42 3.23 4.97
C SER A 44 1.94 3.54 4.79
N VAL A 45 1.47 3.70 3.54
CA VAL A 45 0.05 3.88 3.24
C VAL A 45 -0.76 2.66 3.67
N ARG A 46 -0.31 1.44 3.36
CA ARG A 46 -1.02 0.20 3.77
C ARG A 46 -1.14 0.07 5.28
N ARG A 47 -0.04 0.25 6.02
CA ARG A 47 -0.06 0.24 7.49
C ARG A 47 -0.95 1.33 8.06
N GLY A 48 -1.00 2.49 7.39
CA GLY A 48 -1.93 3.56 7.74
C GLY A 48 -3.39 3.12 7.61
N ILE A 49 -3.74 2.42 6.53
CA ILE A 49 -5.08 1.86 6.29
C ILE A 49 -5.41 0.77 7.31
N GLU A 50 -4.48 -0.17 7.57
CA GLU A 50 -4.67 -1.22 8.60
C GLU A 50 -4.91 -0.61 10.00
N LYS A 51 -4.20 0.47 10.35
CA LYS A 51 -4.43 1.22 11.60
C LYS A 51 -5.75 1.98 11.64
N LEU A 52 -6.34 2.33 10.49
CA LEU A 52 -7.66 2.95 10.44
C LEU A 52 -8.76 1.92 10.72
N GLU A 53 -8.61 0.70 10.19
CA GLU A 53 -9.50 -0.44 10.47
C GLU A 53 -9.52 -0.79 11.97
N ASP A 54 -8.33 -0.83 12.60
CA ASP A 54 -8.18 -1.12 14.04
C ASP A 54 -8.89 -0.06 14.91
N LYS A 55 -8.85 1.21 14.48
CA LYS A 55 -9.49 2.34 15.18
C LYS A 55 -11.00 2.44 15.02
N GLU A 56 -11.57 1.92 13.93
CA GLU A 56 -13.03 1.90 13.74
C GLU A 56 -13.72 0.82 14.59
N THR A 57 -12.93 -0.08 15.20
CA THR A 57 -13.44 -1.19 16.01
C THR A 57 -13.41 -0.91 17.52
N GLU A 58 -12.94 0.27 17.96
CA GLU A 58 -13.00 0.73 19.37
C GLU A 58 -14.26 1.54 19.71
#